data_AF-A0A7S3TIH6-F1
#
_entry.id   AF-A0A7S3TIH6-F1
#
_cell.length_a   1.000
_cell.length_b   1.000
_cell.length_c   1.000
_cell.angle_alpha   90.00
_cell.angle_beta   90.00
_cell.angle_gamma   90.00
#
_symmetry.space_group_name_H-M   'P 1'
#
loop_
_entity.id
_entity.type
_entity.pdbx_description
1 polymer ?
#
loop_
_entity_poly.entity_id
_entity_poly.type
_entity_poly.pdbx_seq_one_letter_code
_entity_poly.pdbx_strand_id
1 'polypeptide(L)'
;RHAFGDQYRCQDNIVTEPGSVEIKFTPANGGEPTVQHIADIDSGVYLGMFNTKKSVEAFARACFGYALNRNFPLKMSSKNTILKKYDGLFVDTFERIYREEYYEKMQ
;
A
#
# COMPACT_ATOMS: atom_id res chain seq x y z
N ARG A 1 13.29 4.42 2.01
CA ARG A 1 12.43 3.88 3.08
C ARG A 1 11.24 3.22 2.41
N HIS A 2 10.68 2.18 3.00
CA HIS A 2 9.47 1.52 2.53
C HIS A 2 8.39 1.62 3.61
N ALA A 3 7.12 1.49 3.23
CA ALA A 3 6.03 1.42 4.19
C ALA A 3 6.14 0.14 5.03
N PHE A 4 5.60 0.16 6.25
CA PHE A 4 5.73 -0.91 7.24
C PHE A 4 5.18 -2.26 6.77
N GLY A 5 4.07 -2.24 6.02
CA GLY A 5 3.49 -3.44 5.43
C GLY A 5 4.22 -3.82 4.15
N ASP A 6 3.47 -3.88 3.05
CA ASP A 6 4.00 -4.17 1.72
C ASP A 6 4.68 -5.55 1.68
N GLN A 7 5.61 -5.74 0.75
CA GLN A 7 6.49 -6.90 0.62
C GLN A 7 7.27 -7.28 1.90
N TYR A 8 7.38 -6.40 2.91
CA TYR A 8 8.12 -6.71 4.14
C TYR A 8 7.31 -7.51 5.15
N ARG A 9 5.98 -7.50 5.02
CA ARG A 9 5.05 -8.27 5.87
C ARG A 9 4.01 -9.01 5.05
N CYS A 10 4.30 -9.24 3.77
CA CYS A 10 3.47 -10.06 2.92
C CYS A 10 3.50 -11.52 3.40
N GLN A 11 2.49 -12.28 2.99
CA GLN A 11 2.47 -13.73 3.13
C GLN A 11 2.27 -14.33 1.75
N ASP A 12 3.03 -15.36 1.45
CA ASP A 12 2.99 -16.09 0.19
C ASP A 12 2.89 -17.58 0.45
N ASN A 13 2.50 -18.31 -0.60
CA ASN A 13 2.45 -19.76 -0.56
C ASN A 13 2.60 -20.34 -1.97
N ILE A 14 3.00 -21.61 -2.03
CA ILE A 14 3.04 -22.42 -3.24
C ILE A 14 1.83 -23.36 -3.23
N VAL A 15 1.17 -23.51 -4.37
CA VAL A 15 0.11 -24.48 -4.61
C VAL A 15 0.52 -25.44 -5.72
N THR A 16 0.31 -26.73 -5.52
CA THR A 16 0.69 -27.80 -6.46
C THR A 16 -0.49 -28.48 -7.14
N GLU A 17 -1.72 -28.11 -6.76
CA GLU A 17 -2.96 -28.68 -7.26
C GLU A 17 -3.96 -27.56 -7.61
N PRO A 18 -4.91 -27.81 -8.54
CA PRO A 18 -5.86 -26.79 -8.96
C PRO A 18 -6.79 -26.31 -7.84
N GLY A 19 -6.97 -24.99 -7.73
CA GLY A 19 -7.86 -24.38 -6.74
C GLY A 19 -8.08 -22.87 -6.92
N SER A 20 -8.94 -22.30 -6.08
CA SER A 20 -9.28 -20.87 -6.07
C SER A 20 -8.56 -20.15 -4.92
N VAL A 21 -8.02 -18.97 -5.22
CA VAL A 21 -7.41 -18.06 -4.23
C VAL A 21 -8.36 -16.91 -3.97
N GLU A 22 -8.69 -16.71 -2.69
CA GLU A 22 -9.56 -15.63 -2.22
C GLU A 22 -8.90 -14.86 -1.08
N ILE A 23 -9.24 -13.58 -0.97
CA ILE A 23 -8.90 -12.74 0.18
C ILE A 23 -10.19 -12.36 0.91
N LYS A 24 -10.26 -12.69 2.21
CA LYS A 24 -11.38 -12.35 3.09
C LYS A 24 -10.99 -11.25 4.07
N PHE A 25 -11.80 -10.21 4.14
CA PHE A 25 -11.75 -9.19 5.19
C PHE A 25 -12.98 -9.32 6.09
N THR A 26 -12.75 -9.51 7.39
CA THR A 26 -13.80 -9.62 8.40
C THR A 26 -13.81 -8.35 9.26
N PRO A 27 -14.87 -7.53 9.19
CA PRO A 27 -15.00 -6.34 10.03
C PRO A 27 -15.04 -6.69 11.53
N ALA A 28 -14.26 -5.98 12.34
CA ALA A 28 -14.25 -6.18 13.80
C ALA A 28 -15.55 -5.74 14.49
N ASN A 29 -16.35 -4.89 13.84
CA ASN A 29 -17.65 -4.44 14.36
C ASN A 29 -18.78 -5.46 14.12
N GLY A 30 -18.45 -6.67 13.66
CA GLY A 30 -19.45 -7.71 13.36
C GLY A 30 -20.22 -7.49 12.06
N GLY A 31 -19.80 -6.55 11.22
CA GLY A 31 -20.36 -6.38 9.88
C GLY A 31 -20.05 -7.57 8.95
N GLU A 32 -20.76 -7.64 7.84
CA GLU A 32 -20.60 -8.71 6.85
C GLU A 32 -19.16 -8.77 6.30
N PRO A 33 -18.51 -9.95 6.29
CA PRO A 33 -17.20 -10.12 5.67
C PRO A 33 -17.26 -9.86 4.17
N THR A 34 -16.21 -9.25 3.63
CA THR A 34 -16.01 -9.18 2.19
C THR A 34 -15.06 -10.29 1.76
N VAL A 35 -15.43 -11.02 0.70
CA VAL A 35 -14.58 -12.03 0.07
C VAL A 35 -14.31 -11.55 -1.35
N GLN A 36 -13.03 -11.47 -1.70
CA GLN A 36 -12.58 -11.10 -3.04
C GLN A 36 -11.87 -12.29 -3.67
N HIS A 37 -12.44 -12.81 -4.75
CA HIS A 37 -11.75 -13.75 -5.61
C HIS A 37 -10.55 -13.08 -6.29
N ILE A 38 -9.40 -13.76 -6.28
CA ILE A 38 -8.15 -13.27 -6.85
C ILE A 38 -7.84 -14.01 -8.15
N ALA A 39 -7.82 -15.34 -8.11
CA ALA A 39 -7.57 -16.18 -9.28
C ALA A 39 -7.94 -17.64 -9.00
N ASP A 40 -8.34 -18.36 -10.05
CA ASP A 40 -8.23 -19.82 -10.11
C ASP A 40 -6.84 -20.19 -10.64
N ILE A 41 -6.13 -21.07 -9.94
CA ILE A 41 -4.73 -21.44 -10.20
C ILE A 41 -4.60 -22.97 -10.25
N ASP A 42 -3.99 -23.52 -11.31
CA ASP A 42 -3.74 -24.96 -11.44
C ASP A 42 -2.54 -25.41 -10.58
N SER A 43 -1.42 -24.70 -10.68
CA SER A 43 -0.25 -24.81 -9.82
C SER A 43 0.54 -23.51 -9.93
N GLY A 44 1.18 -23.08 -8.85
CA GLY A 44 1.90 -21.80 -8.85
C GLY A 44 2.09 -21.21 -7.47
N VAL A 45 2.09 -19.89 -7.40
CA VAL A 45 2.27 -19.13 -6.15
C VAL A 45 1.23 -18.03 -6.06
N TYR A 46 0.89 -17.66 -4.83
CA TYR A 46 0.12 -16.44 -4.56
C TYR A 46 0.80 -15.63 -3.47
N LEU A 47 0.57 -14.32 -3.50
CA LEU A 47 1.15 -13.33 -2.59
C LEU A 47 0.05 -12.38 -2.10
N GLY A 48 -0.12 -12.29 -0.79
CA GLY A 48 -0.97 -11.31 -0.14
C GLY A 48 -0.14 -10.17 0.47
N MET A 49 -0.38 -8.94 0.02
CA MET A 49 0.25 -7.74 0.56
C MET A 49 -0.81 -6.80 1.16
N PHE A 50 -0.45 -6.08 2.22
CA PHE A 50 -1.31 -5.10 2.85
C PHE A 50 -0.52 -3.87 3.30
N ASN A 51 -1.22 -2.77 3.54
CA ASN A 51 -0.66 -1.60 4.21
C ASN A 51 -1.73 -0.93 5.06
N THR A 52 -1.30 -0.08 5.99
CA THR A 52 -2.22 0.69 6.84
C THR A 52 -2.09 2.17 6.51
N LYS A 53 -3.21 2.90 6.56
CA LYS A 53 -3.21 4.36 6.36
C LYS A 53 -2.19 5.06 7.25
N LYS A 54 -2.14 4.70 8.55
CA LYS A 54 -1.16 5.22 9.50
C LYS A 54 0.28 5.00 9.05
N SER A 55 0.60 3.81 8.53
CA SER A 55 1.95 3.55 8.00
C SER A 55 2.26 4.42 6.79
N VAL A 56 1.32 4.57 5.86
CA VAL A 56 1.51 5.38 4.64
C VAL A 56 1.73 6.84 5.00
N GLU A 57 0.96 7.38 5.94
CA GLU A 57 1.12 8.76 6.42
C GLU A 57 2.47 9.00 7.11
N ALA A 58 2.88 8.08 8.00
CA ALA A 58 4.17 8.16 8.66
C ALA A 58 5.33 8.07 7.65
N PHE A 59 5.17 7.26 6.62
CA PHE A 59 6.13 7.14 5.55
C PHE A 59 6.24 8.43 4.72
N ALA A 60 5.12 9.04 4.34
CA ALA A 60 5.08 10.31 3.62
C ALA A 60 5.82 11.43 4.38
N ARG A 61 5.49 11.65 5.67
CA ARG A 61 6.15 12.66 6.50
C ARG A 61 7.65 12.40 6.64
N ALA A 62 8.06 11.15 6.77
CA ALA A 62 9.48 10.80 6.82
C ALA A 62 10.20 11.13 5.50
N CYS A 63 9.57 10.87 4.35
CA CYS A 63 10.11 11.22 3.04
C CYS A 63 10.24 12.74 2.87
N PHE A 64 9.19 13.51 3.17
CA PHE A 64 9.24 14.96 3.07
C PHE A 64 10.26 15.57 4.03
N GLY A 65 10.27 15.15 5.30
CA GLY A 65 11.23 15.64 6.28
C GLY A 65 12.69 15.37 5.88
N TYR A 66 12.96 14.19 5.30
CA TYR A 66 14.30 13.87 4.79
C TYR A 66 14.68 14.74 3.58
N ALA A 67 13.78 14.89 2.61
CA ALA A 67 14.03 15.70 1.42
C ALA A 67 14.27 17.18 1.77
N LEU A 68 13.47 17.73 2.69
CA LEU A 68 13.61 19.09 3.20
C LEU A 68 14.97 19.30 3.88
N ASN A 69 15.37 18.38 4.76
CA ASN A 69 16.66 18.46 5.45
C ASN A 69 17.85 18.44 4.47
N ARG A 70 17.74 17.70 3.36
CA ARG A 70 18.77 17.60 2.33
C ARG A 70 18.67 18.65 1.24
N ASN A 71 17.67 19.52 1.29
CA ASN A 71 17.33 20.48 0.22
C ASN A 71 17.23 19.81 -1.17
N PHE A 72 16.61 18.63 -1.23
CA PHE A 72 16.49 17.82 -2.45
C PHE A 72 15.05 17.76 -2.94
N PRO A 73 14.82 17.68 -4.26
CA PRO A 73 13.49 17.46 -4.80
C PRO A 73 13.00 16.05 -4.42
N LEU A 74 11.73 15.94 -4.05
CA LEU A 74 11.07 14.66 -3.82
C LEU A 74 10.14 14.34 -4.99
N LYS A 75 10.27 13.15 -5.55
CA LYS A 75 9.37 12.62 -6.58
C LYS A 75 8.79 11.29 -6.10
N MET A 76 7.50 11.10 -6.33
CA MET A 76 6.80 9.84 -6.08
C MET A 76 6.55 9.14 -7.41
N SER A 77 6.88 7.86 -7.47
CA SER A 77 6.56 6.98 -8.60
C SER A 77 5.64 5.88 -8.10
N SER A 78 4.54 5.63 -8.81
CA SER A 78 3.56 4.59 -8.47
C SER A 78 3.03 3.91 -9.73
N LYS A 79 2.36 2.76 -9.54
CA LYS A 79 1.63 2.02 -10.56
C LYS A 79 0.11 2.21 -10.37
N ASN A 80 -0.34 3.40 -9.99
CA ASN A 80 -1.76 3.70 -9.70
C ASN A 80 -2.72 3.40 -10.87
N THR A 81 -2.23 3.34 -12.11
CA THR A 81 -3.05 2.90 -13.26
C THR A 81 -3.50 1.44 -13.15
N ILE A 82 -2.67 0.58 -12.57
CA ILE A 82 -2.92 -0.85 -12.35
C ILE A 82 -3.39 -1.10 -10.91
N LEU A 83 -2.67 -0.55 -9.93
CA LEU A 83 -2.93 -0.70 -8.49
C LEU A 83 -3.82 0.43 -7.95
N LYS A 84 -4.98 0.65 -8.59
CA LYS A 84 -5.85 1.81 -8.33
C LYS A 84 -6.17 2.07 -6.86
N LYS A 85 -6.48 1.02 -6.10
CA LYS A 85 -6.85 1.15 -4.67
C LYS A 85 -5.62 1.20 -3.77
N TYR A 86 -4.65 0.32 -4.01
CA TYR A 86 -3.47 0.19 -3.15
C TYR A 86 -2.54 1.39 -3.31
N ASP A 87 -2.09 1.67 -4.53
CA ASP A 87 -1.22 2.81 -4.82
C ASP A 87 -1.99 4.14 -4.78
N GLY A 88 -3.29 4.13 -5.08
CA GLY A 88 -4.15 5.29 -4.91
C GLY A 88 -4.11 5.83 -3.48
N LEU A 89 -4.17 4.94 -2.47
CA LEU A 89 -4.05 5.35 -1.07
C LEU A 89 -2.71 6.06 -0.79
N PHE A 90 -1.61 5.62 -1.39
CA PHE A 90 -0.31 6.28 -1.28
C PHE A 90 -0.34 7.65 -1.95
N VAL A 91 -0.81 7.71 -3.19
CA VAL A 91 -0.84 8.94 -4.00
C VAL A 91 -1.65 10.02 -3.28
N ASP A 92 -2.87 9.68 -2.88
CA ASP A 92 -3.78 10.63 -2.22
C ASP A 92 -3.22 11.07 -0.85
N THR A 93 -2.59 10.16 -0.11
CA THR A 93 -2.00 10.48 1.20
C THR A 93 -0.78 11.39 1.07
N PHE A 94 0.11 11.12 0.11
CA PHE A 94 1.29 11.96 -0.12
C PHE A 94 0.89 13.36 -0.58
N GLU A 95 -0.07 13.45 -1.50
CA GLU A 95 -0.58 14.73 -1.99
C GLU A 95 -1.21 15.55 -0.87
N ARG A 96 -2.07 14.92 -0.05
CA ARG A 96 -2.70 15.58 1.10
C ARG A 96 -1.66 16.10 2.08
N ILE A 97 -0.70 15.26 2.50
CA ILE A 97 0.34 15.65 3.46
C ILE A 97 1.24 16.76 2.88
N TYR A 98 1.57 16.70 1.59
CA TYR A 98 2.32 17.76 0.94
C TYR A 98 1.59 19.10 1.06
N ARG A 99 0.32 19.15 0.65
CA ARG A 99 -0.49 20.38 0.69
C ARG A 99 -0.70 20.91 2.11
N GLU A 100 -1.00 20.04 3.06
CA GLU A 100 -1.34 20.43 4.43
C GLU A 100 -0.11 20.82 5.27
N GLU A 101 1.04 20.14 5.10
CA GLU A 101 2.13 20.21 6.07
C GLU A 101 3.48 20.71 5.50
N TYR A 102 3.70 20.61 4.19
CA TYR A 102 5.02 20.81 3.58
C TYR A 102 5.06 21.79 2.39
N TYR A 103 3.91 22.22 1.85
CA TYR A 103 3.84 23.09 0.68
C TYR A 103 4.67 24.37 0.84
N GLU A 104 4.48 25.09 1.95
CA GLU A 104 5.22 26.32 2.24
C GLU A 104 6.70 26.09 2.56
N LYS A 105 7.03 24.93 3.14
CA LYS A 105 8.40 24.60 3.58
C LYS A 105 9.30 24.16 2.43
N MET A 106 8.71 23.70 1.34
CA MET A 106 9.40 23.15 0.17
C MET A 106 9.33 24.08 -1.05
N GLN A 107 8.96 25.35 -0.87
CA GLN A 107 9.14 26.39 -1.89
C GLN A 107 10.61 26.73 -2.08
#